data_AF-A0A5C6J1G1-F1
#
_entry.id   AF-A0A5C6J1G1-F1
#
_cell.length_a   1.000
_cell.length_b   1.000
_cell.length_c   1.000
_cell.angle_alpha   90.00
_cell.angle_beta   90.00
_cell.angle_gamma   90.00
#
_symmetry.space_group_name_H-M   'P 1'
#
loop_
_entity.id
_entity.type
_entity.pdbx_description
1 polymer ?
#
loop_
_entity_poly.entity_id
_entity_poly.type
_entity_poly.pdbx_seq_one_letter_code
_entity_poly.pdbx_strand_id
1 'polypeptide(L)'
;MGFFDGLLGARAVDFDSGGTGNAIELTKRHQTVSLSKQGAATGHLRVNLTWRMRSSDFGMRRPSLLRHPLKALKPPEIQGHGQSMVNVDLDLGCLYELTDGTKGVVQPLGDYLGDVNAAPYIKISGDDRFGSGSGETMYINLDHRESIKRVLVFVYIYDQTPAFDRTHAIVTLYPSSGPRLEISLDERHPQARSCAVLLIENVKGELMVRREVKFVYGFQAELDRLYGWGLQWGRGYKTKA
;
A
#
# COMPACT_ATOMS: atom_id res chain seq x y z
N MET A 1 -42.86 -23.29 -34.04
CA MET A 1 -41.58 -22.85 -34.63
C MET A 1 -41.63 -21.33 -34.69
N GLY A 2 -40.90 -20.50 -33.96
CA GLY A 2 -39.76 -20.63 -33.06
C GLY A 2 -39.25 -19.19 -32.95
N PHE A 3 -39.85 -18.40 -32.06
CA PHE A 3 -39.59 -16.97 -31.88
C PHE A 3 -38.67 -16.77 -30.68
N PHE A 4 -37.35 -16.85 -30.84
CA PHE A 4 -36.38 -16.31 -29.88
C PHE A 4 -35.08 -16.02 -30.63
N ASP A 5 -34.95 -14.79 -31.10
CA ASP A 5 -33.69 -14.19 -31.50
C ASP A 5 -33.38 -13.05 -30.50
N GLY A 6 -32.12 -12.93 -30.10
CA GLY A 6 -31.66 -11.90 -29.18
C GLY A 6 -31.32 -12.39 -27.77
N LEU A 7 -30.22 -13.14 -27.63
CA LEU A 7 -29.64 -13.41 -26.31
C LEU A 7 -28.11 -13.49 -26.36
N LEU A 8 -27.45 -12.41 -26.78
CA LEU A 8 -26.06 -12.12 -26.45
C LEU A 8 -25.85 -10.60 -26.42
N GLY A 9 -26.62 -9.92 -25.55
CA GLY A 9 -26.32 -8.56 -25.13
C GLY A 9 -25.09 -8.58 -24.23
N ALA A 10 -24.02 -7.93 -24.66
CA ALA A 10 -22.88 -7.61 -23.80
C ALA A 10 -23.40 -6.84 -22.58
N ARG A 11 -23.43 -7.52 -21.42
CA ARG A 11 -23.65 -6.85 -20.13
C ARG A 11 -22.45 -5.94 -19.89
N ALA A 12 -22.62 -4.65 -20.16
CA ALA A 12 -21.87 -3.63 -19.44
C ALA A 12 -22.15 -3.88 -17.95
N VAL A 13 -21.12 -4.29 -17.23
CA VAL A 13 -21.19 -4.52 -15.80
C VAL A 13 -21.20 -3.14 -15.16
N ASP A 14 -22.38 -2.73 -14.70
CA ASP A 14 -22.58 -1.49 -13.96
C ASP A 14 -21.82 -1.63 -12.63
N PHE A 15 -20.82 -0.77 -12.43
CA PHE A 15 -19.95 -0.80 -11.25
C PHE A 15 -20.57 0.05 -10.15
N ASP A 16 -20.85 -0.59 -9.01
CA ASP A 16 -21.47 0.02 -7.84
C ASP A 16 -20.50 1.00 -7.17
N SER A 17 -20.61 2.28 -7.53
CA SER A 17 -19.85 3.40 -6.95
C SER A 17 -20.46 3.81 -5.61
N GLY A 18 -20.22 3.00 -4.58
CA GLY A 18 -20.61 3.28 -3.19
C GLY A 18 -19.61 4.18 -2.46
N GLY A 19 -19.62 5.47 -2.76
CA GLY A 19 -18.84 6.49 -2.04
C GLY A 19 -18.83 7.80 -2.82
N THR A 20 -18.83 8.95 -2.14
CA THR A 20 -18.87 10.31 -2.73
C THR A 20 -17.56 10.71 -3.44
N GLY A 21 -16.97 9.79 -4.21
CA GLY A 21 -15.85 9.96 -5.09
C GLY A 21 -15.68 8.70 -5.92
N ASN A 22 -15.40 8.84 -7.22
CA ASN A 22 -15.13 7.74 -8.15
C ASN A 22 -13.89 6.95 -7.69
N ALA A 23 -14.09 5.96 -6.81
CA ALA A 23 -13.04 5.13 -6.24
C ALA A 23 -13.24 3.68 -6.70
N ILE A 24 -12.18 3.07 -7.21
CA ILE A 24 -12.15 1.65 -7.57
C ILE A 24 -11.32 0.92 -6.52
N GLU A 25 -11.97 0.04 -5.77
CA GLU A 25 -11.26 -0.85 -4.85
C GLU A 25 -10.70 -2.05 -5.61
N LEU A 26 -9.39 -2.29 -5.51
CA LEU A 26 -8.78 -3.51 -6.03
C LEU A 26 -8.87 -4.61 -4.98
N THR A 27 -9.53 -5.71 -5.33
CA THR A 27 -9.76 -6.87 -4.45
C THR A 27 -9.07 -8.11 -5.00
N LYS A 28 -9.10 -9.21 -4.23
CA LYS A 28 -8.61 -10.52 -4.73
C LYS A 28 -9.36 -10.99 -5.99
N ARG A 29 -10.62 -10.59 -6.16
CA ARG A 29 -11.43 -10.93 -7.34
C ARG A 29 -11.20 -9.97 -8.51
N HIS A 30 -10.93 -8.71 -8.22
CA HIS A 30 -10.68 -7.65 -9.20
C HIS A 30 -9.29 -7.06 -8.97
N GLN A 31 -8.27 -7.81 -9.36
CA GLN A 31 -6.88 -7.52 -9.04
C GLN A 31 -6.20 -6.56 -10.02
N THR A 32 -6.76 -6.31 -11.21
CA THR A 32 -6.05 -5.56 -12.27
C THR A 32 -6.92 -4.46 -12.86
N VAL A 33 -6.32 -3.28 -13.06
CA VAL A 33 -6.91 -2.13 -13.76
C VAL A 33 -5.88 -1.54 -14.73
N SER A 34 -6.32 -1.14 -15.92
CA SER A 34 -5.49 -0.39 -16.87
C SER A 34 -5.64 1.10 -16.63
N LEU A 35 -4.56 1.81 -16.28
CA LEU A 35 -4.58 3.27 -16.15
C LEU A 35 -4.80 3.93 -17.53
N SER A 36 -4.24 3.35 -18.58
CA SER A 36 -4.40 3.86 -19.95
C SER A 36 -5.86 3.85 -20.40
N LYS A 37 -6.61 2.77 -20.12
CA LYS A 37 -8.05 2.69 -20.49
C LYS A 37 -8.94 3.62 -19.67
N GLN A 38 -8.50 4.00 -18.48
CA GLN A 38 -9.19 4.97 -17.63
C GLN A 38 -8.83 6.43 -17.98
N GLY A 39 -8.00 6.66 -19.01
CA GLY A 39 -7.47 7.98 -19.34
C GLY A 39 -6.56 8.56 -18.26
N ALA A 40 -6.06 7.72 -17.35
CA ALA A 40 -5.37 8.04 -16.11
C ALA A 40 -3.84 7.92 -16.21
N ALA A 41 -3.32 7.71 -17.42
CA ALA A 41 -1.90 7.44 -17.68
C ALA A 41 -1.08 8.69 -18.06
N THR A 42 -1.46 9.88 -17.56
CA THR A 42 -0.78 11.16 -17.87
C THR A 42 -0.59 11.98 -16.59
N GLY A 43 0.36 12.93 -16.61
CA GLY A 43 0.70 13.78 -15.49
C GLY A 43 1.35 13.02 -14.33
N HIS A 44 1.07 13.44 -13.10
CA HIS A 44 1.60 12.77 -11.91
C HIS A 44 0.59 11.77 -11.34
N LEU A 45 1.07 10.58 -11.05
CA LEU A 45 0.38 9.59 -10.22
C LEU A 45 0.89 9.72 -8.79
N ARG A 46 0.00 10.11 -7.88
CA ARG A 46 0.32 10.17 -6.45
C ARG A 46 -0.10 8.87 -5.79
N VAL A 47 0.84 8.18 -5.15
CA VAL A 47 0.62 6.99 -4.34
C VAL A 47 0.74 7.42 -2.88
N ASN A 48 -0.33 7.28 -2.12
CA ASN A 48 -0.35 7.64 -0.69
C ASN A 48 -0.54 6.38 0.15
N LEU A 49 0.27 6.25 1.18
CA LEU A 49 0.10 5.28 2.25
C LEU A 49 -0.54 6.01 3.44
N THR A 50 -1.65 5.47 3.94
CA THR A 50 -2.26 5.91 5.21
C THR A 50 -2.43 4.69 6.10
N TRP A 51 -2.11 4.81 7.39
CA TRP A 51 -2.33 3.74 8.36
C TRP A 51 -2.89 4.23 9.69
N ARG A 52 -3.54 3.29 10.40
CA ARG A 52 -4.01 3.48 11.77
C ARG A 52 -3.81 2.19 12.57
N MET A 53 -3.57 2.33 13.87
CA MET A 53 -3.52 1.19 14.80
C MET A 53 -4.92 0.58 14.96
N ARG A 54 -4.99 -0.75 15.04
CA ARG A 54 -6.19 -1.50 15.39
C ARG A 54 -6.48 -1.29 16.88
N SER A 55 -7.64 -0.71 17.18
CA SER A 55 -8.05 -0.41 18.57
C SER A 55 -8.37 -1.65 19.41
N SER A 56 -8.22 -2.87 18.87
CA SER A 56 -8.59 -4.12 19.54
C SER A 56 -7.53 -4.68 20.50
N ASP A 57 -6.30 -4.17 20.51
CA ASP A 57 -5.28 -4.53 21.52
C ASP A 57 -5.39 -3.70 22.81
N PHE A 58 -6.29 -2.71 22.83
CA PHE A 58 -6.74 -2.09 24.08
C PHE A 58 -7.64 -3.07 24.80
N GLY A 59 -7.03 -3.97 25.56
CA GLY A 59 -7.67 -5.02 26.33
C GLY A 59 -8.62 -4.46 27.39
N MET A 60 -9.83 -4.09 27.00
CA MET A 60 -10.97 -4.09 27.92
C MET A 60 -11.61 -5.47 27.87
N ARG A 61 -10.91 -6.47 28.41
CA ARG A 61 -11.56 -7.71 28.87
C ARG A 61 -12.52 -7.29 29.98
N ARG A 62 -13.78 -7.01 29.62
CA ARG A 62 -14.84 -6.78 30.61
C ARG A 62 -14.86 -8.01 31.53
N PRO A 63 -14.55 -7.88 32.83
CA PRO A 63 -14.59 -9.02 33.72
C PRO A 63 -16.02 -9.56 33.74
N SER A 64 -16.18 -10.88 33.54
CA SER A 64 -17.49 -11.53 33.65
C SER A 64 -18.00 -11.39 35.09
N LEU A 65 -18.95 -10.48 35.29
CA LEU A 65 -19.57 -10.22 36.59
C LEU A 65 -20.41 -11.39 37.10
N LEU A 66 -20.72 -12.37 36.22
CA LEU A 66 -21.45 -13.59 36.56
C LEU A 66 -20.60 -14.59 37.37
N ARG A 67 -19.27 -14.53 37.29
CA ARG A 67 -18.40 -15.52 37.96
C ARG A 67 -17.79 -15.03 39.27
N HIS A 68 -17.79 -13.71 39.55
CA HIS A 68 -17.19 -13.14 40.77
C HIS A 68 -17.92 -11.87 41.24
N PRO A 69 -19.09 -11.98 41.91
CA PRO A 69 -19.90 -10.82 42.29
C PRO A 69 -19.19 -9.89 43.30
N LEU A 70 -18.26 -10.41 44.09
CA LEU A 70 -17.50 -9.65 45.09
C LEU A 70 -16.35 -8.80 44.50
N LYS A 71 -16.04 -8.92 43.20
CA LYS A 71 -15.04 -8.06 42.53
C LYS A 71 -15.58 -6.66 42.17
N ALA A 72 -16.90 -6.44 42.27
CA ALA A 72 -17.53 -5.14 41.99
C ALA A 72 -17.25 -4.08 43.08
N LEU A 73 -16.79 -4.49 44.27
CA LEU A 73 -16.52 -3.62 45.41
C LEU A 73 -15.04 -3.29 45.60
N LYS A 74 -14.15 -3.80 44.72
CA LYS A 74 -12.74 -3.41 44.74
C LYS A 74 -12.57 -2.14 43.90
N PRO A 75 -12.00 -1.05 44.44
CA PRO A 75 -11.62 0.08 43.62
C PRO A 75 -10.69 -0.42 42.51
N PRO A 76 -10.84 0.06 41.26
CA PRO A 76 -9.98 -0.37 40.17
C PRO A 76 -8.53 -0.10 40.57
N GLU A 77 -7.70 -1.13 40.55
CA GLU A 77 -6.25 -0.95 40.60
C GLU A 77 -5.91 -0.02 39.43
N ILE A 78 -5.40 1.18 39.74
CA ILE A 78 -4.87 2.10 38.74
C ILE A 78 -3.56 1.46 38.27
N GLN A 79 -3.70 0.47 37.40
CA GLN A 79 -2.59 -0.14 36.70
C GLN A 79 -2.06 0.95 35.77
N GLY A 80 -0.87 1.46 36.10
CA GLY A 80 -0.27 2.62 35.45
C GLY A 80 -0.46 2.59 33.94
N HIS A 81 -1.01 3.68 33.41
CA HIS A 81 -1.04 3.98 31.98
C HIS A 81 0.39 3.93 31.44
N GLY A 82 0.75 2.81 30.83
CA GLY A 82 2.12 2.58 30.40
C GLY A 82 2.29 1.30 29.62
N GLN A 83 1.27 0.84 28.89
CA GLN A 83 1.56 0.02 27.72
C GLN A 83 2.13 0.98 26.68
N SER A 84 3.45 0.98 26.57
CA SER A 84 4.23 1.68 25.56
C SER A 84 3.46 1.61 24.26
N MET A 85 2.95 2.76 23.80
CA MET A 85 2.35 2.89 22.49
C MET A 85 3.46 2.47 21.53
N VAL A 86 3.43 1.22 21.05
CA VAL A 86 4.42 0.73 20.10
C VAL A 86 4.19 1.59 18.87
N ASN A 87 5.07 2.57 18.69
CA ASN A 87 4.97 3.50 17.59
C ASN A 87 5.36 2.73 16.33
N VAL A 88 4.35 2.21 15.64
CA VAL A 88 4.56 1.51 14.37
C VAL A 88 4.86 2.54 13.30
N ASP A 89 6.06 2.43 12.74
CA ASP A 89 6.50 3.24 11.60
C ASP A 89 6.38 2.39 10.32
N LEU A 90 5.35 2.67 9.52
CA LEU A 90 5.19 2.07 8.19
C LEU A 90 5.78 3.00 7.16
N ASP A 91 6.73 2.47 6.39
CA ASP A 91 7.38 3.18 5.31
C ASP A 91 6.87 2.68 3.96
N LEU A 92 6.79 3.59 3.00
CA LEU A 92 6.50 3.35 1.60
C LEU A 92 7.80 3.30 0.80
N GLY A 93 7.86 2.42 -0.19
CA GLY A 93 8.99 2.34 -1.12
C GLY A 93 8.58 1.69 -2.42
N CYS A 94 9.46 1.76 -3.42
CA CYS A 94 9.26 1.01 -4.65
C CYS A 94 10.57 0.53 -5.27
N LEU A 95 10.50 -0.62 -5.94
CA LEU A 95 11.53 -1.06 -6.88
C LEU A 95 11.12 -0.59 -8.27
N TYR A 96 12.04 -0.01 -9.02
CA TYR A 96 11.79 0.44 -10.38
C TYR A 96 12.70 -0.28 -11.37
N GLU A 97 12.21 -0.45 -12.59
CA GLU A 97 12.98 -0.87 -13.75
C GLU A 97 12.53 -0.02 -14.93
N LEU A 98 13.49 0.63 -15.58
CA LEU A 98 13.30 1.43 -16.77
C LEU A 98 13.48 0.58 -18.03
N THR A 99 13.03 1.09 -19.18
CA THR A 99 13.09 0.39 -20.46
C THR A 99 14.52 0.26 -21.01
N ASP A 100 15.44 1.12 -20.57
CA ASP A 100 16.89 1.03 -20.84
C ASP A 100 17.61 -0.05 -20.01
N GLY A 101 16.91 -0.70 -19.07
CA GLY A 101 17.44 -1.72 -18.17
C GLY A 101 17.96 -1.18 -16.84
N THR A 102 17.96 0.14 -16.62
CA THR A 102 18.31 0.76 -15.34
C THR A 102 17.29 0.33 -14.28
N LYS A 103 17.79 -0.12 -13.12
CA LYS A 103 16.94 -0.58 -12.01
C LYS A 103 17.46 -0.03 -10.69
N GLY A 104 16.56 0.08 -9.73
CA GLY A 104 16.92 0.52 -8.39
C GLY A 104 15.74 0.51 -7.44
N VAL A 105 15.93 1.20 -6.31
CA VAL A 105 14.91 1.38 -5.28
C VAL A 105 14.73 2.86 -5.01
N VAL A 106 13.49 3.29 -4.78
CA VAL A 106 13.16 4.59 -4.20
C VAL A 106 12.54 4.35 -2.84
N GLN A 107 13.16 4.88 -1.79
CA GLN A 107 12.73 4.71 -0.40
C GLN A 107 13.42 5.75 0.52
N PRO A 108 12.83 6.06 1.68
CA PRO A 108 13.46 6.95 2.67
C PRO A 108 14.73 6.32 3.28
N LEU A 109 14.79 4.99 3.38
CA LEU A 109 15.92 4.26 3.92
C LEU A 109 17.18 4.41 3.04
N GLY A 110 18.20 5.09 3.56
CA GLY A 110 19.44 5.37 2.82
C GLY A 110 19.35 6.57 1.87
N ASP A 111 18.36 7.45 2.05
CA ASP A 111 18.19 8.70 1.29
C ASP A 111 18.02 8.51 -0.23
N TYR A 112 17.44 7.38 -0.64
CA TYR A 112 17.12 7.09 -2.03
C TYR A 112 15.76 7.71 -2.40
N LEU A 113 15.63 9.03 -2.28
CA LEU A 113 14.35 9.71 -2.43
C LEU A 113 13.84 9.82 -3.87
N GLY A 114 14.74 9.74 -4.86
CA GLY A 114 14.43 9.85 -6.28
C GLY A 114 14.09 11.28 -6.74
N ASP A 115 13.75 11.40 -8.02
CA ASP A 115 13.38 12.67 -8.67
C ASP A 115 12.24 12.42 -9.67
N VAL A 116 11.31 13.37 -9.79
CA VAL A 116 10.21 13.34 -10.76
C VAL A 116 10.60 13.92 -12.13
N ASN A 117 11.64 14.76 -12.17
CA ASN A 117 12.11 15.46 -13.37
C ASN A 117 13.32 14.79 -14.04
N ALA A 118 13.95 13.85 -13.35
CA ALA A 118 15.05 13.04 -13.87
C ALA A 118 14.78 11.56 -13.56
N ALA A 119 15.45 10.65 -14.26
CA ALA A 119 15.37 9.22 -13.95
C ALA A 119 15.65 9.00 -12.44
N PRO A 120 14.78 8.28 -11.71
CA PRO A 120 13.82 7.29 -12.19
C PRO A 120 12.40 7.81 -12.49
N TYR A 121 12.16 9.12 -12.51
CA TYR A 121 10.83 9.75 -12.66
C TYR A 121 9.86 9.41 -11.53
N ILE A 122 10.42 9.02 -10.38
CA ILE A 122 9.72 8.63 -9.16
C ILE A 122 10.39 9.35 -8.00
N LYS A 123 9.58 9.98 -7.15
CA LYS A 123 10.06 10.64 -5.93
C LYS A 123 9.18 10.29 -4.75
N ILE A 124 9.78 10.08 -3.59
CA ILE A 124 9.05 9.98 -2.31
C ILE A 124 9.23 11.26 -1.50
N SER A 125 8.17 11.72 -0.84
CA SER A 125 8.18 12.93 0.00
C SER A 125 9.04 12.79 1.26
N GLY A 126 9.35 11.56 1.67
CA GLY A 126 9.89 11.28 3.00
C GLY A 126 8.86 11.55 4.09
N ASP A 127 9.33 11.62 5.34
CA ASP A 127 8.54 11.82 6.57
C ASP A 127 7.94 13.23 6.71
N ASP A 128 7.70 13.93 5.61
CA ASP A 128 7.11 15.27 5.60
C ASP A 128 5.58 15.14 5.80
N ARG A 129 5.20 15.09 7.08
CA ARG A 129 3.83 14.87 7.58
C ARG A 129 2.97 16.14 7.45
N PHE A 130 2.71 16.60 6.22
CA PHE A 130 1.67 17.62 6.00
C PHE A 130 0.28 16.97 6.03
N GLY A 131 -0.22 16.74 7.24
CA GLY A 131 -1.54 16.19 7.53
C GLY A 131 -1.50 15.34 8.78
N SER A 132 -2.44 15.52 9.71
CA SER A 132 -2.43 14.87 11.04
C SER A 132 -2.72 13.35 11.03
N GLY A 133 -2.37 12.65 9.97
CA GLY A 133 -2.41 11.20 9.84
C GLY A 133 -1.02 10.69 9.50
N SER A 134 -0.59 9.61 10.16
CA SER A 134 0.64 8.90 9.83
C SER A 134 0.53 8.34 8.41
N GLY A 135 1.25 8.97 7.48
CA GLY A 135 1.18 8.66 6.06
C GLY A 135 2.41 9.14 5.28
N GLU A 136 2.79 8.40 4.23
CA GLU A 136 3.87 8.75 3.30
C GLU A 136 3.32 8.88 1.88
N THR A 137 3.94 9.74 1.06
CA THR A 137 3.48 10.00 -0.30
C THR A 137 4.60 9.82 -1.33
N MET A 138 4.32 9.08 -2.38
CA MET A 138 5.17 8.90 -3.55
C MET A 138 4.51 9.51 -4.79
N TYR A 139 5.32 10.07 -5.67
CA TYR A 139 4.92 10.66 -6.93
C TYR A 139 5.63 9.93 -8.06
N ILE A 140 4.87 9.49 -9.07
CA ILE A 140 5.38 8.87 -10.29
C ILE A 140 4.98 9.78 -11.45
N ASN A 141 5.95 10.23 -12.25
CA ASN A 141 5.69 11.07 -13.41
C ASN A 141 5.33 10.17 -14.62
N LEU A 142 4.03 10.10 -14.94
CA LEU A 142 3.50 9.29 -16.02
C LEU A 142 3.69 9.93 -17.40
N ASP A 143 4.12 11.19 -17.50
CA ASP A 143 4.52 11.77 -18.78
C ASP A 143 5.75 11.05 -19.36
N HIS A 144 6.55 10.43 -18.49
CA HIS A 144 7.66 9.55 -18.86
C HIS A 144 7.30 8.06 -18.83
N ARG A 145 6.01 7.69 -18.90
CA ARG A 145 5.55 6.28 -18.84
C ARG A 145 6.22 5.33 -19.84
N GLU A 146 6.63 5.84 -21.00
CA GLU A 146 7.33 5.04 -22.02
C GLU A 146 8.76 4.66 -21.61
N SER A 147 9.35 5.38 -20.65
CA SER A 147 10.64 5.03 -20.03
C SER A 147 10.51 4.02 -18.90
N ILE A 148 9.29 3.83 -18.37
CA ILE A 148 9.03 2.94 -17.23
C ILE A 148 8.64 1.56 -17.74
N LYS A 149 9.41 0.53 -17.37
CA LYS A 149 9.08 -0.87 -17.68
C LYS A 149 8.18 -1.47 -16.60
N ARG A 150 8.60 -1.37 -15.33
CA ARG A 150 7.80 -1.83 -14.18
C ARG A 150 8.18 -1.14 -12.88
N VAL A 151 7.21 -0.98 -11.99
CA VAL A 151 7.36 -0.41 -10.64
C VAL A 151 6.61 -1.28 -9.64
N LEU A 152 7.33 -1.89 -8.70
CA LEU A 152 6.74 -2.63 -7.59
C LEU A 152 6.66 -1.70 -6.37
N VAL A 153 5.45 -1.31 -5.97
CA VAL A 153 5.24 -0.52 -4.76
C VAL A 153 5.07 -1.46 -3.58
N PHE A 154 5.80 -1.20 -2.51
CA PHE A 154 5.78 -1.99 -1.30
C PHE A 154 5.72 -1.11 -0.06
N VAL A 155 5.22 -1.71 1.02
CA VAL A 155 5.18 -1.13 2.36
C VAL A 155 6.04 -2.01 3.26
N TYR A 156 6.83 -1.41 4.13
CA TYR A 156 7.71 -2.13 5.03
C TYR A 156 7.76 -1.48 6.41
N ILE A 157 8.19 -2.24 7.41
CA ILE A 157 8.30 -1.79 8.80
C ILE A 157 9.78 -1.67 9.15
N TYR A 158 10.31 -0.47 9.37
CA TYR A 158 11.73 -0.31 9.70
C TYR A 158 12.09 -0.81 11.11
N ASP A 159 11.22 -0.62 12.10
CA ASP A 159 11.48 -0.92 13.52
C ASP A 159 11.54 -2.42 13.88
N GLN A 160 11.47 -3.30 12.87
CA GLN A 160 11.45 -4.77 12.96
C GLN A 160 10.32 -5.35 13.80
N THR A 161 9.39 -4.54 14.27
CA THR A 161 8.28 -4.95 15.11
C THR A 161 7.10 -5.31 14.20
N PRO A 162 6.72 -6.59 14.07
CA PRO A 162 5.65 -6.96 13.17
C PRO A 162 4.37 -6.20 13.50
N ALA A 163 3.82 -5.51 12.50
CA ALA A 163 2.72 -4.57 12.72
C ALA A 163 1.54 -4.75 11.77
N PHE A 164 1.69 -5.50 10.66
CA PHE A 164 0.60 -5.72 9.71
C PHE A 164 -0.61 -6.45 10.31
N ASP A 165 -0.44 -7.19 11.42
CA ASP A 165 -1.53 -7.78 12.19
C ASP A 165 -2.29 -6.77 13.08
N ARG A 166 -1.61 -5.69 13.47
CA ARG A 166 -2.06 -4.64 14.40
C ARG A 166 -2.37 -3.30 13.73
N THR A 167 -2.10 -3.13 12.44
CA THR A 167 -2.45 -1.91 11.69
C THR A 167 -3.54 -2.18 10.66
N HIS A 168 -4.31 -1.14 10.34
CA HIS A 168 -5.04 -1.04 9.08
C HIS A 168 -4.28 -0.05 8.21
N ALA A 169 -3.66 -0.56 7.14
CA ALA A 169 -2.97 0.25 6.15
C ALA A 169 -3.73 0.21 4.83
N ILE A 170 -3.84 1.36 4.18
CA ILE A 170 -4.48 1.53 2.88
C ILE A 170 -3.48 2.26 1.99
N VAL A 171 -3.27 1.72 0.79
CA VAL A 171 -2.52 2.41 -0.26
C VAL A 171 -3.51 2.91 -1.30
N THR A 172 -3.48 4.21 -1.57
CA THR A 172 -4.38 4.87 -2.52
C THR A 172 -3.58 5.51 -3.65
N LEU A 173 -3.99 5.23 -4.88
CA LEU A 173 -3.47 5.84 -6.09
C LEU A 173 -4.42 6.96 -6.52
N TYR A 174 -3.88 8.15 -6.66
CA TYR A 174 -4.55 9.33 -7.19
C TYR A 174 -3.93 9.65 -8.54
N PRO A 175 -4.52 9.16 -9.65
CA PRO A 175 -4.13 9.61 -10.97
C PRO A 175 -4.56 11.07 -11.19
N SER A 176 -3.93 11.76 -12.15
CA SER A 176 -4.29 13.14 -12.52
C SER A 176 -5.69 13.24 -13.15
N SER A 177 -6.20 12.13 -13.67
CA SER A 177 -7.51 11.99 -14.31
C SER A 177 -8.06 10.58 -14.05
N GLY A 178 -9.38 10.43 -14.04
CA GLY A 178 -10.03 9.15 -13.79
C GLY A 178 -10.23 8.82 -12.30
N PRO A 179 -10.70 7.60 -11.99
CA PRO A 179 -11.00 7.17 -10.63
C PRO A 179 -9.73 6.91 -9.80
N ARG A 180 -9.80 7.16 -8.49
CA ARG A 180 -8.75 6.72 -7.55
C ARG A 180 -8.79 5.21 -7.37
N LEU A 181 -7.63 4.58 -7.15
CA LEU A 181 -7.56 3.15 -6.85
C LEU A 181 -7.20 2.95 -5.37
N GLU A 182 -7.95 2.11 -4.68
CA GLU A 182 -7.72 1.83 -3.26
C GLU A 182 -7.37 0.36 -3.05
N ILE A 183 -6.31 0.11 -2.28
CA ILE A 183 -5.82 -1.23 -1.95
C ILE A 183 -5.66 -1.32 -0.44
N SER A 184 -6.55 -2.07 0.20
CA SER A 184 -6.51 -2.32 1.64
C SER A 184 -5.59 -3.49 1.99
N LEU A 185 -4.75 -3.29 3.02
CA LEU A 185 -3.85 -4.28 3.60
C LEU A 185 -4.45 -4.87 4.89
N ASP A 186 -5.63 -5.45 4.79
CA ASP A 186 -6.37 -5.94 5.98
C ASP A 186 -5.98 -7.35 6.44
N GLU A 187 -5.23 -8.08 5.62
CA GLU A 187 -4.80 -9.45 5.89
C GLU A 187 -3.83 -9.49 7.07
N ARG A 188 -4.10 -10.38 8.04
CA ARG A 188 -3.29 -10.50 9.26
C ARG A 188 -2.09 -11.40 9.01
N HIS A 189 -0.90 -10.82 9.02
CA HIS A 189 0.37 -11.54 8.91
C HIS A 189 1.31 -11.12 10.04
N PRO A 190 1.26 -11.78 11.21
CA PRO A 190 1.91 -11.33 12.46
C PRO A 190 3.44 -11.43 12.45
N GLN A 191 4.05 -12.02 11.43
CA GLN A 191 5.50 -12.08 11.30
C GLN A 191 6.01 -11.38 10.03
N ALA A 192 5.10 -10.87 9.19
CA ALA A 192 5.49 -10.16 7.98
C ALA A 192 6.16 -8.83 8.32
N ARG A 193 7.25 -8.53 7.61
CA ARG A 193 8.02 -7.30 7.76
C ARG A 193 7.88 -6.38 6.56
N SER A 194 7.43 -6.92 5.43
CA SER A 194 7.11 -6.13 4.24
C SER A 194 5.93 -6.73 3.50
N CYS A 195 5.29 -5.90 2.67
CA CYS A 195 4.18 -6.27 1.81
C CYS A 195 4.41 -5.66 0.42
N ALA A 196 4.48 -6.50 -0.61
CA ALA A 196 4.33 -6.05 -1.99
C ALA A 196 2.86 -5.70 -2.22
N VAL A 197 2.56 -4.42 -2.41
CA VAL A 197 1.17 -3.94 -2.45
C VAL A 197 0.61 -4.06 -3.86
N LEU A 198 1.32 -3.53 -4.83
CA LEU A 198 0.92 -3.51 -6.24
C LEU A 198 2.13 -3.46 -7.15
N LEU A 199 1.90 -3.86 -8.39
CA LEU A 199 2.85 -3.82 -9.47
C LEU A 199 2.25 -3.00 -10.62
N ILE A 200 2.97 -1.97 -11.05
CA ILE A 200 2.66 -1.18 -12.25
C ILE A 200 3.57 -1.69 -13.37
N GLU A 201 3.01 -2.12 -14.49
CA GLU A 201 3.77 -2.63 -15.63
C GLU A 201 3.33 -1.92 -16.90
N ASN A 202 4.31 -1.59 -17.75
CA ASN A 202 4.03 -1.18 -19.12
C ASN A 202 3.95 -2.43 -20.01
N VAL A 203 2.73 -2.81 -20.39
CA VAL A 203 2.46 -3.97 -21.23
C VAL A 203 2.00 -3.47 -22.60
N LYS A 204 2.88 -3.56 -23.60
CA LYS A 204 2.60 -3.12 -24.99
C LYS A 204 2.13 -1.65 -25.08
N GLY A 205 2.69 -0.75 -24.27
CA GLY A 205 2.32 0.66 -24.25
C GLY A 205 1.13 0.99 -23.34
N GLU A 206 0.51 -0.01 -22.70
CA GLU A 206 -0.54 0.20 -21.70
C GLU A 206 0.05 0.08 -20.29
N LEU A 207 -0.22 1.08 -19.43
CA LEU A 207 0.11 1.00 -18.02
C LEU A 207 -0.96 0.19 -17.27
N MET A 208 -0.55 -0.97 -16.78
CA MET A 208 -1.38 -1.91 -16.04
C MET A 208 -1.00 -1.87 -14.56
N VAL A 209 -1.99 -1.67 -13.69
CA VAL A 209 -1.84 -1.78 -12.23
C VAL A 209 -2.41 -3.11 -11.80
N ARG A 210 -1.59 -3.93 -11.12
CA ARG A 210 -1.99 -5.21 -10.54
C ARG A 210 -1.80 -5.17 -9.03
N ARG A 211 -2.86 -5.49 -8.28
CA ARG A 211 -2.85 -5.74 -6.85
C ARG A 211 -2.07 -7.03 -6.57
N GLU A 212 -1.04 -6.92 -5.76
CA GLU A 212 -0.23 -8.05 -5.32
C GLU A 212 -0.62 -8.48 -3.90
N VAL A 213 -0.58 -7.55 -2.95
CA VAL A 213 -0.79 -7.75 -1.49
C VAL A 213 -0.14 -9.05 -1.00
N LYS A 214 1.14 -9.22 -1.33
CA LYS A 214 1.96 -10.36 -0.92
C LYS A 214 2.83 -9.98 0.26
N PHE A 215 2.56 -10.61 1.39
CA PHE A 215 3.32 -10.41 2.63
C PHE A 215 4.57 -11.30 2.64
N VAL A 216 5.68 -10.74 3.07
CA VAL A 216 6.97 -11.42 3.17
C VAL A 216 7.57 -11.27 4.56
N TYR A 217 8.28 -12.30 5.00
CA TYR A 217 8.95 -12.35 6.30
C TYR A 217 10.34 -11.66 6.29
N GLY A 218 10.73 -11.08 5.16
CA GLY A 218 11.95 -10.30 4.97
C GLY A 218 11.65 -8.84 4.58
N PHE A 219 12.69 -8.16 4.10
CA PHE A 219 12.62 -6.75 3.66
C PHE A 219 12.74 -6.63 2.14
N GLN A 220 13.33 -5.54 1.64
CA GLN A 220 13.44 -5.24 0.21
C GLN A 220 14.20 -6.31 -0.57
N ALA A 221 15.23 -6.93 0.01
CA ALA A 221 15.97 -8.02 -0.64
C ALA A 221 15.12 -9.27 -0.90
N GLU A 222 14.13 -9.54 -0.05
CA GLU A 222 13.19 -10.67 -0.25
C GLU A 222 12.17 -10.34 -1.34
N LEU A 223 11.70 -9.09 -1.39
CA LEU A 223 10.83 -8.61 -2.44
C LEU A 223 11.53 -8.63 -3.81
N ASP A 224 12.78 -8.17 -3.87
CA ASP A 224 13.60 -8.26 -5.06
C ASP A 224 13.73 -9.70 -5.54
N ARG A 225 14.10 -10.65 -4.65
CA ARG A 225 14.20 -12.07 -5.01
C ARG A 225 12.88 -12.63 -5.52
N LEU A 226 11.76 -12.28 -4.88
CA LEU A 226 10.43 -12.78 -5.24
C LEU A 226 9.99 -12.33 -6.63
N TYR A 227 10.33 -11.10 -7.03
CA TYR A 227 9.92 -10.52 -8.32
C TYR A 227 11.02 -10.48 -9.38
N GLY A 228 12.24 -10.92 -9.04
CA GLY A 228 13.39 -11.02 -9.94
C GLY A 228 13.86 -9.67 -10.46
N TRP A 229 14.17 -8.72 -9.57
CA TRP A 229 14.77 -7.44 -9.95
C TRP A 229 16.28 -7.60 -10.22
N GLY A 230 16.96 -8.36 -9.36
CA GLY A 230 18.39 -8.68 -9.45
C GLY A 230 19.29 -7.59 -8.87
N LEU A 231 18.85 -6.87 -7.84
CA LEU A 231 19.62 -5.80 -7.20
C LEU A 231 20.62 -6.37 -6.18
N GLN A 232 21.67 -5.59 -5.92
CA GLN A 232 22.61 -5.86 -4.84
C GLN A 232 22.24 -5.02 -3.62
N TRP A 233 22.06 -5.68 -2.47
CA TRP A 233 21.59 -5.03 -1.25
C TRP A 233 22.70 -4.89 -0.21
N GLY A 234 22.85 -3.68 0.32
CA GLY A 234 23.68 -3.38 1.49
C GLY A 234 22.82 -3.05 2.72
N ARG A 235 23.47 -2.86 3.88
CA ARG A 235 22.78 -2.33 5.07
C ARG A 235 22.49 -0.84 4.86
N GLY A 236 21.23 -0.44 5.06
CA GLY A 236 20.80 0.96 5.10
C GLY A 236 20.33 1.36 6.50
N TYR A 237 20.33 2.66 6.78
CA TYR A 237 19.83 3.22 8.04
C TYR A 237 18.91 4.40 7.75
N LYS A 238 17.81 4.52 8.49
CA LYS A 238 16.90 5.67 8.41
C LYS A 238 17.49 6.75 9.33
N THR A 239 17.97 7.85 8.76
CA THR A 239 18.37 9.02 9.54
C THR A 239 17.11 9.61 10.14
N LYS A 240 17.02 9.65 11.48
CA LYS A 240 15.93 10.39 12.13
C LYS A 240 16.19 11.87 11.91
N ALA A 241 15.24 12.56 11.27
CA ALA A 241 15.23 14.02 11.19
C ALA A 241 15.07 14.63 12.58
#